data_AF-A0A1Q6RL82-F1
#
_entry.id   AF-A0A1Q6RL82-F1
#
_cell.length_a   1.000
_cell.length_b   1.000
_cell.length_c   1.000
_cell.angle_alpha   90.00
_cell.angle_beta   90.00
_cell.angle_gamma   90.00
#
_symmetry.space_group_name_H-M   'P 1'
#
loop_
_entity.id
_entity.type
_entity.pdbx_description
1 polymer ?
#
loop_
_entity_poly.entity_id
_entity_poly.type
_entity_poly.pdbx_seq_one_letter_code
_entity_poly.pdbx_strand_id
1 'polypeptide(L)'
;MSRYKKIMLQRGVMQKDVLADVRKVEPRVDNPLLSKFVNDVCLPSPRTLESICKSLSCAPLDIYDPREIELAPRSDSDVEKAATTGGGQSTTAGAVKKRARRRDKNLYNLTVEIPRDVAERVFAPAALRKLGYLSKSDFVRQAVAALDAKLSTIESKEKTADAGTSDGE
;
A
#
# COMPACT_ATOMS: atom_id res chain seq x y z
N MET A 1 -8.75 23.58 -23.90
CA MET A 1 -7.28 23.64 -23.78
C MET A 1 -6.90 23.34 -22.34
N SER A 2 -6.04 22.34 -22.12
CA SER A 2 -5.50 21.99 -20.80
C SER A 2 -4.84 23.19 -20.13
N ARG A 3 -4.93 23.29 -18.79
CA ARG A 3 -4.26 24.37 -18.02
C ARG A 3 -2.75 24.36 -18.27
N TYR A 4 -2.20 23.15 -18.41
CA TYR A 4 -0.82 22.91 -18.81
C TYR A 4 -0.41 23.68 -20.08
N LYS A 5 -1.17 23.56 -21.17
CA LYS A 5 -0.87 24.25 -22.43
C LYS A 5 -0.92 25.77 -22.31
N LYS A 6 -1.82 26.31 -21.47
CA LYS A 6 -1.91 27.75 -21.22
C LYS A 6 -0.64 28.26 -20.53
N ILE A 7 -0.15 27.53 -19.52
CA ILE A 7 1.07 27.90 -18.77
C ILE A 7 2.30 27.82 -19.68
N MET A 8 2.41 26.79 -20.52
CA MET A 8 3.50 26.67 -21.49
C MET A 8 3.53 27.84 -22.49
N LEU A 9 2.36 28.25 -23.00
CA LEU A 9 2.24 29.38 -23.90
C LEU A 9 2.58 30.71 -23.21
N GLN A 10 2.11 30.92 -21.97
CA GLN A 10 2.40 32.11 -21.19
C GLN A 10 3.89 32.27 -20.87
N ARG A 11 4.60 31.16 -20.69
CA ARG A 11 6.04 31.17 -20.34
C ARG A 11 6.97 31.00 -21.54
N GLY A 12 6.42 30.79 -22.74
CA GLY A 12 7.20 30.59 -23.95
C GLY A 12 8.08 29.34 -23.94
N VAL A 13 7.77 28.35 -23.08
CA VAL A 13 8.57 27.13 -22.93
C VAL A 13 8.09 26.06 -23.90
N MET A 14 8.98 25.51 -24.73
CA MET A 14 8.62 24.42 -25.64
C MET A 14 8.67 23.07 -24.93
N GLN A 15 7.85 22.12 -25.41
CA GLN A 15 7.78 20.78 -24.84
C GLN A 15 9.13 20.03 -24.87
N LYS A 16 9.98 20.31 -25.85
CA LYS A 16 11.34 19.78 -25.96
C LYS A 16 12.25 20.20 -24.80
N ASP A 17 12.07 21.41 -24.29
CA ASP A 17 12.92 21.98 -23.23
C ASP A 17 12.51 21.36 -21.88
N VAL A 18 11.20 21.25 -21.64
CA VAL A 18 10.65 20.51 -20.49
C VAL A 18 11.10 19.04 -20.51
N LEU A 19 11.09 18.40 -21.68
CA LEU A 19 11.55 17.00 -21.80
C LEU A 19 13.03 16.85 -21.43
N ALA A 20 13.88 17.80 -21.82
CA ALA A 20 15.30 17.76 -21.51
C ALA A 20 15.55 17.84 -19.99
N ASP A 21 14.79 18.65 -19.28
CA ASP A 21 14.91 18.78 -17.82
C ASP A 21 14.29 17.58 -17.07
N VAL A 22 13.15 17.07 -17.54
CA VAL A 22 12.50 15.90 -16.94
C VAL A 22 13.35 14.63 -17.12
N ARG A 23 14.00 14.44 -18.27
CA ARG A 23 14.88 13.29 -18.53
C ARG A 23 16.09 13.21 -17.60
N LYS A 24 16.55 14.34 -17.04
CA LYS A 24 17.63 14.36 -16.04
C LYS A 24 17.20 13.68 -14.74
N VAL A 25 15.92 13.77 -14.40
CA VAL A 25 15.35 13.23 -13.14
C VAL A 25 14.76 11.85 -13.35
N GLU A 26 14.03 11.64 -14.45
CA GLU A 26 13.36 10.38 -14.76
C GLU A 26 13.63 10.00 -16.23
N PRO A 27 14.70 9.22 -16.50
CA PRO A 27 15.12 8.86 -17.86
C PRO A 27 14.08 8.07 -18.68
N ARG A 28 13.08 7.51 -18.01
CA ARG A 28 11.99 6.72 -18.61
C ARG A 28 10.92 7.59 -19.28
N VAL A 29 10.96 8.91 -19.08
CA VAL A 29 10.01 9.82 -19.72
C VAL A 29 10.45 10.13 -21.16
N ASP A 30 9.66 9.65 -22.10
CA ASP A 30 9.82 9.91 -23.53
C ASP A 30 8.84 11.00 -24.02
N ASN A 31 9.01 11.40 -25.28
CA ASN A 31 8.18 12.46 -25.88
C ASN A 31 6.68 12.07 -25.93
N PRO A 32 6.31 10.82 -26.27
CA PRO A 32 4.94 10.33 -26.14
C PRO A 32 4.36 10.46 -24.73
N LEU A 33 5.11 10.06 -23.69
CA LEU A 33 4.62 10.12 -22.32
C LEU A 33 4.46 11.57 -21.85
N LEU A 34 5.39 12.47 -22.20
CA LEU A 34 5.24 13.89 -21.91
C LEU A 34 4.03 14.50 -22.63
N SER A 35 3.76 14.08 -23.86
CA SER A 35 2.54 14.50 -24.58
C SER A 35 1.27 14.05 -23.88
N LYS A 36 1.25 12.85 -23.30
CA LYS A 36 0.12 12.39 -22.49
C LYS A 36 -0.05 13.20 -21.21
N PHE A 37 1.03 13.64 -20.56
CA PHE A 37 0.96 14.57 -19.41
C PHE A 37 0.36 15.93 -19.83
N VAL A 38 0.85 16.53 -20.91
CA VAL A 38 0.40 17.85 -21.39
C VAL A 38 -1.07 17.86 -21.84
N ASN A 39 -1.58 16.71 -22.28
CA ASN A 39 -2.97 16.53 -22.71
C ASN A 39 -3.88 16.00 -21.59
N ASP A 40 -3.43 16.00 -20.33
CA ASP A 40 -4.18 15.52 -19.16
C ASP A 40 -4.65 14.05 -19.28
N VAL A 41 -3.97 13.23 -20.10
CA VAL A 41 -4.31 11.81 -20.31
C VAL A 41 -3.76 10.94 -19.19
N CYS A 42 -2.61 11.31 -18.62
CA CYS A 42 -2.02 10.62 -17.48
C CYS A 42 -1.42 11.61 -16.49
N LEU A 43 -1.34 11.20 -15.22
CA LEU A 43 -0.69 11.98 -14.17
C LEU A 43 0.80 11.64 -14.08
N PRO A 44 1.68 12.64 -13.96
CA PRO A 44 3.11 12.42 -13.75
C PRO A 44 3.40 11.83 -12.36
N SER A 45 4.52 11.12 -12.22
CA SER A 45 5.04 10.73 -10.90
C SER A 45 5.35 11.99 -10.06
N PRO A 46 5.33 11.93 -8.72
CA PRO A 46 5.62 13.11 -7.89
C PRO A 46 6.98 13.74 -8.21
N ARG A 47 8.00 12.93 -8.46
CA ARG A 47 9.35 13.38 -8.83
C ARG A 47 9.37 14.06 -10.20
N THR A 48 8.65 13.50 -11.17
CA THR A 48 8.50 14.09 -12.50
C THR A 48 7.72 15.40 -12.43
N LEU A 49 6.66 15.45 -11.62
CA LEU A 49 5.84 16.65 -11.42
C LEU A 49 6.65 17.80 -10.81
N GLU A 50 7.51 17.52 -9.82
CA GLU A 50 8.40 18.54 -9.25
C GLU A 50 9.36 19.12 -10.29
N SER A 51 9.92 18.27 -11.17
CA SER A 51 10.80 18.71 -12.26
C SER A 51 10.06 19.58 -13.28
N ILE A 52 8.84 19.18 -13.64
CA ILE A 52 7.94 19.96 -14.48
C ILE A 52 7.61 21.30 -13.83
N CYS A 53 7.24 21.30 -12.55
CA CYS A 53 6.92 22.52 -11.81
C CYS A 53 8.11 23.46 -11.71
N LYS A 54 9.34 22.93 -11.57
CA LYS A 54 10.58 23.72 -11.59
C LYS A 54 10.83 24.36 -12.96
N SER A 55 10.74 23.57 -14.04
CA SER A 55 10.96 24.07 -15.42
C SER A 55 9.91 25.11 -15.83
N LEU A 56 8.66 24.92 -15.43
CA LEU A 56 7.56 25.85 -15.69
C LEU A 56 7.37 26.91 -14.59
N SER A 57 8.21 26.91 -13.54
CA SER A 57 8.10 27.72 -12.31
C SER A 57 6.66 27.95 -11.83
N CYS A 58 5.86 26.88 -11.82
CA CYS A 58 4.46 26.87 -11.40
C CYS A 58 4.25 25.90 -10.23
N ALA A 59 3.17 26.07 -9.49
CA ALA A 59 2.76 25.10 -8.47
C ALA A 59 1.98 23.94 -9.11
N PRO A 60 1.98 22.74 -8.50
CA PRO A 60 1.17 21.61 -8.95
C PRO A 60 -0.32 21.94 -9.13
N LEU A 61 -0.86 22.80 -8.25
CA LEU A 61 -2.26 23.24 -8.25
C LEU A 61 -2.60 24.23 -9.38
N ASP A 62 -1.59 24.84 -10.00
CA ASP A 62 -1.79 25.69 -11.18
C ASP A 62 -2.07 24.82 -12.43
N ILE A 63 -1.52 23.60 -12.45
CA ILE A 63 -1.64 22.67 -13.57
C ILE A 63 -2.88 21.79 -13.41
N TYR A 64 -3.09 21.20 -12.25
CA TYR A 64 -4.17 20.22 -12.02
C TYR A 64 -5.07 20.64 -10.84
N ASP A 65 -6.30 20.14 -10.82
CA ASP A 65 -7.22 20.37 -9.70
C ASP A 65 -6.80 19.58 -8.44
N PRO A 66 -7.01 20.09 -7.21
CA PRO A 66 -6.86 19.31 -5.98
C PRO A 66 -7.58 17.96 -5.99
N ARG A 67 -8.68 17.82 -6.73
CA ARG A 67 -9.41 16.54 -6.89
C ARG A 67 -8.73 15.58 -7.87
N GLU A 68 -7.90 16.08 -8.76
CA GLU A 68 -7.18 15.32 -9.78
C GLU A 68 -5.80 14.87 -9.29
N ILE A 69 -5.19 15.59 -8.35
CA ILE A 69 -3.91 15.22 -7.73
C ILE A 69 -4.13 14.66 -6.32
N GLU A 70 -3.87 13.37 -6.14
CA GLU A 70 -3.79 12.72 -4.82
C GLU A 70 -2.50 13.07 -4.02
N LEU A 71 -1.88 14.22 -4.31
CA LEU A 71 -0.63 14.71 -3.68
C LEU A 71 -0.82 16.00 -2.87
N ALA A 72 -2.00 16.63 -2.88
CA ALA A 72 -2.29 17.70 -1.92
C ALA A 72 -2.47 17.09 -0.52
N PRO A 73 -1.90 17.69 0.55
CA PRO A 73 -2.21 17.25 1.90
C PRO A 73 -3.71 17.39 2.11
N ARG A 74 -4.41 16.27 2.29
CA ARG A 74 -5.83 16.28 2.63
C ARG A 74 -5.98 17.06 3.93
N SER A 75 -6.78 18.13 3.91
CA SER A 75 -7.21 18.79 5.14
C SER A 75 -7.88 17.75 6.03
N ASP A 76 -7.58 17.79 7.33
CA ASP A 76 -8.03 16.80 8.32
C ASP A 76 -9.56 16.56 8.33
N SER A 77 -10.34 17.47 7.75
CA SER A 77 -11.79 17.37 7.56
C SER A 77 -12.25 16.25 6.63
N ASP A 78 -11.39 15.72 5.74
CA ASP A 78 -11.76 14.63 4.82
C ASP A 78 -11.47 13.23 5.38
N VAL A 79 -10.82 13.14 6.54
CA VAL A 79 -10.39 11.88 7.16
C VAL A 79 -11.57 11.14 7.82
N GLU A 80 -12.57 11.86 8.32
CA GLU A 80 -13.71 11.24 9.01
C GLU A 80 -14.63 10.42 8.09
N LYS A 81 -14.67 10.70 6.78
CA LYS A 81 -15.52 9.97 5.84
C LYS A 81 -14.88 8.72 5.21
N ALA A 82 -13.55 8.58 5.25
CA ALA A 82 -12.86 7.46 4.61
C ALA A 82 -12.55 6.28 5.56
N ALA A 83 -12.83 6.41 6.86
CA ALA A 83 -12.52 5.39 7.86
C ALA A 83 -13.48 4.17 7.85
N THR A 84 -14.60 4.23 7.11
CA THR A 84 -15.68 3.23 7.21
C THR A 84 -15.71 2.18 6.09
N THR A 85 -14.89 2.29 5.04
CA THR A 85 -14.83 1.26 3.98
C THR A 85 -13.41 0.76 3.80
N GLY A 86 -13.21 -0.49 4.22
CA GLY A 86 -11.92 -1.15 4.25
C GLY A 86 -11.36 -1.48 2.87
N GLY A 87 -10.06 -1.79 2.88
CA GLY A 87 -9.38 -2.46 1.78
C GLY A 87 -8.64 -1.56 0.81
N GLY A 88 -7.85 -0.60 1.31
CA GLY A 88 -6.84 0.09 0.49
C GLY A 88 -5.46 -0.11 1.09
N GLN A 89 -4.53 -0.66 0.31
CA GLN A 89 -3.11 -0.73 0.68
C GLN A 89 -2.58 0.70 0.92
N SER A 90 -2.52 1.08 2.19
CA SER A 90 -1.99 2.39 2.60
C SER A 90 -0.46 2.37 2.54
N THR A 91 0.11 2.93 1.50
CA THR A 91 1.57 3.20 1.36
C THR A 91 2.02 4.48 2.09
N THR A 92 1.28 4.92 3.11
CA THR A 92 1.60 6.12 3.87
C THR A 92 2.60 5.84 5.00
N ALA A 93 3.32 6.88 5.45
CA ALA A 93 4.34 6.84 6.52
C ALA A 93 3.90 6.12 7.81
N GLY A 94 2.59 5.99 8.06
CA GLY A 94 2.03 5.19 9.15
C GLY A 94 2.27 3.67 8.99
N ALA A 95 2.29 3.14 7.77
CA ALA A 95 2.62 1.74 7.50
C ALA A 95 4.11 1.45 7.77
N VAL A 96 4.99 2.42 7.50
CA VAL A 96 6.43 2.33 7.78
C VAL A 96 6.68 2.32 9.29
N LYS A 97 6.07 3.24 10.05
CA LYS A 97 6.15 3.24 11.53
C LYS A 97 5.56 1.96 12.14
N LYS A 98 4.45 1.43 11.62
CA LYS A 98 3.88 0.14 12.06
C LYS A 98 4.82 -1.03 11.74
N ARG A 99 5.49 -1.06 10.58
CA ARG A 99 6.50 -2.08 10.24
C ARG A 99 7.71 -2.03 11.17
N ALA A 100 8.22 -0.84 11.48
CA ALA A 100 9.34 -0.67 12.41
C ALA A 100 8.99 -1.21 13.82
N ARG A 101 7.83 -0.84 14.36
CA ARG A 101 7.34 -1.36 15.66
C ARG A 101 7.12 -2.88 15.68
N ARG A 102 6.81 -3.50 14.54
CA ARG A 102 6.60 -4.96 14.44
C ARG A 102 7.91 -5.73 14.48
N ARG A 103 8.94 -5.24 13.78
CA ARG A 103 10.27 -5.86 13.77
C ARG A 103 10.86 -5.88 15.17
N ASP A 104 10.66 -4.80 15.92
CA ASP A 104 11.08 -4.65 17.31
C ASP A 104 10.36 -5.60 18.28
N LYS A 105 9.21 -6.15 17.88
CA LYS A 105 8.37 -7.04 18.71
C LYS A 105 8.31 -8.48 18.20
N ASN A 106 9.12 -8.86 17.21
CA ASN A 106 9.11 -10.18 16.57
C ASN A 106 7.69 -10.67 16.16
N LEU A 107 6.86 -9.77 15.65
CA LEU A 107 5.47 -10.10 15.24
C LEU A 107 5.40 -10.48 13.76
N TYR A 108 4.84 -11.65 13.46
CA TYR A 108 4.54 -12.10 12.10
C TYR A 108 3.18 -11.56 11.61
N ASN A 109 3.11 -11.07 10.36
CA ASN A 109 1.87 -10.56 9.78
C ASN A 109 1.37 -11.50 8.69
N LEU A 110 0.22 -12.11 8.92
CA LEU A 110 -0.44 -13.02 7.99
C LEU A 110 -1.57 -12.28 7.25
N THR A 111 -1.53 -12.26 5.93
CA THR A 111 -2.60 -11.76 5.05
C THR A 111 -3.05 -12.91 4.16
N VAL A 112 -4.35 -13.24 4.21
CA VAL A 112 -4.93 -14.35 3.45
C VAL A 112 -6.19 -13.85 2.74
N GLU A 113 -6.35 -14.24 1.48
CA GLU A 113 -7.56 -14.01 0.72
C GLU A 113 -8.54 -15.16 0.95
N ILE A 114 -9.77 -14.81 1.30
CA ILE A 114 -10.86 -15.77 1.52
C ILE A 114 -12.10 -15.30 0.77
N PRO A 115 -12.97 -16.22 0.29
CA PRO A 115 -14.22 -15.86 -0.35
C PRO A 115 -15.04 -14.91 0.54
N ARG A 116 -15.52 -13.80 -0.06
CA ARG A 116 -16.20 -12.73 0.68
C ARG A 116 -17.42 -13.25 1.45
N ASP A 117 -18.25 -14.08 0.81
CA ASP A 117 -19.48 -14.60 1.41
C ASP A 117 -19.20 -15.42 2.68
N VAL A 118 -18.12 -16.20 2.67
CA VAL A 118 -17.69 -17.00 3.82
C VAL A 118 -17.15 -16.08 4.91
N ALA A 119 -16.34 -15.09 4.55
CA ALA A 119 -15.77 -14.13 5.49
C ALA A 119 -16.85 -13.32 6.21
N GLU A 120 -17.84 -12.81 5.47
CA GLU A 120 -18.93 -12.01 6.03
C GLU A 120 -19.83 -12.86 6.94
N ARG A 121 -20.14 -14.09 6.55
CA ARG A 121 -20.97 -15.00 7.35
C ARG A 121 -20.27 -15.47 8.64
N VAL A 122 -19.02 -15.90 8.55
CA VAL A 122 -18.29 -16.49 9.69
C VAL A 122 -17.72 -15.42 10.61
N PHE A 123 -17.20 -14.32 10.06
CA PHE A 123 -16.61 -13.24 10.85
C PHE A 123 -17.59 -12.13 11.26
N ALA A 124 -18.89 -12.35 11.07
CA ALA A 124 -19.91 -11.53 11.71
C ALA A 124 -19.76 -11.62 13.24
N PRO A 125 -19.83 -10.51 13.99
CA PRO A 125 -19.67 -10.51 15.45
C PRO A 125 -20.61 -11.48 16.17
N ALA A 126 -21.85 -11.61 15.70
CA ALA A 126 -22.83 -12.54 16.24
C ALA A 126 -22.44 -14.01 16.01
N ALA A 127 -21.88 -14.34 14.83
CA ALA A 127 -21.43 -15.69 14.52
C ALA A 127 -20.17 -16.05 15.32
N LEU A 128 -19.21 -15.12 15.43
CA LEU A 128 -17.99 -15.31 16.22
C LEU A 128 -18.30 -15.60 17.69
N ARG A 129 -19.25 -14.86 18.28
CA ARG A 129 -19.70 -15.12 19.66
C ARG A 129 -20.31 -16.51 19.82
N LYS A 130 -21.11 -16.96 18.85
CA LYS A 130 -21.66 -18.34 18.85
C LYS A 130 -20.57 -19.40 18.75
N LEU A 131 -19.48 -19.09 18.05
CA LEU A 131 -18.31 -19.96 17.91
C LEU A 131 -17.34 -19.86 19.11
N GLY A 132 -17.62 -19.02 20.10
CA GLY A 132 -16.79 -18.85 21.30
C GLY A 132 -15.60 -17.91 21.14
N TYR A 133 -15.52 -17.15 20.04
CA TYR A 133 -14.42 -16.22 19.79
C TYR A 133 -14.85 -14.77 19.99
N LEU A 134 -13.96 -13.97 20.59
CA LEU A 134 -14.25 -12.56 20.86
C LEU A 134 -14.02 -11.68 19.62
N SER A 135 -13.05 -12.06 18.78
CA SER A 135 -12.66 -11.32 17.58
C SER A 135 -12.02 -12.23 16.53
N LYS A 136 -11.92 -11.71 15.30
CA LYS A 136 -11.21 -12.39 14.19
C LYS A 136 -9.75 -12.67 14.56
N SER A 137 -9.09 -11.71 15.20
CA SER A 137 -7.69 -11.84 15.62
C SER A 137 -7.50 -12.85 16.75
N ASP A 138 -8.47 -12.95 17.64
CA ASP A 138 -8.49 -13.92 18.74
C ASP A 138 -8.63 -15.36 18.19
N PHE A 139 -9.57 -15.57 17.25
CA PHE A 139 -9.69 -16.84 16.53
C PHE A 139 -8.36 -17.29 15.89
N VAL A 140 -7.72 -16.40 15.11
CA VAL A 140 -6.46 -16.74 14.42
C VAL A 140 -5.35 -17.09 15.42
N ARG A 141 -5.23 -16.34 16.53
CA ARG A 141 -4.23 -16.63 17.57
C ARG A 141 -4.45 -17.99 18.22
N GLN A 142 -5.70 -18.30 18.58
CA GLN A 142 -6.03 -19.58 19.20
C GLN A 142 -5.84 -20.75 18.25
N ALA A 143 -6.22 -20.60 16.97
CA ALA A 143 -6.03 -21.63 15.96
C ALA A 143 -4.54 -21.94 15.74
N VAL A 144 -3.69 -20.90 15.64
CA VAL A 144 -2.24 -21.08 15.49
C VAL A 144 -1.62 -21.70 16.74
N ALA A 145 -2.02 -21.26 17.95
CA ALA A 145 -1.53 -21.86 19.20
C ALA A 145 -1.89 -23.35 19.32
N ALA A 146 -3.10 -23.73 18.89
CA ALA A 146 -3.51 -25.14 18.89
C ALA A 146 -2.72 -25.99 17.87
N LEU A 147 -2.35 -25.40 16.72
CA LEU A 147 -1.48 -26.06 15.74
C LEU A 147 -0.05 -26.20 16.24
N ASP A 148 0.47 -25.17 16.90
CA ASP A 148 1.80 -25.17 17.51
C ASP A 148 1.92 -26.28 18.57
N ALA A 149 0.96 -26.37 19.48
CA ALA A 149 0.92 -27.45 20.48
C ALA A 149 0.89 -28.85 19.83
N LYS A 150 0.12 -29.02 18.76
CA LYS A 150 0.09 -30.29 18.01
C LYS A 150 1.44 -30.59 17.37
N LEU A 151 2.06 -29.59 16.74
CA LEU A 151 3.36 -29.73 16.10
C LEU A 151 4.44 -30.11 17.13
N SER A 152 4.50 -29.45 18.28
CA SER A 152 5.43 -29.81 19.36
C SER A 152 5.23 -31.25 19.86
N THR A 153 3.98 -31.73 19.94
CA THR A 153 3.74 -33.13 20.33
C THR A 153 4.19 -34.13 19.27
N ILE A 154 4.13 -33.77 17.99
CA ILE A 154 4.62 -34.63 16.88
C ILE A 154 6.15 -34.66 16.92
N GLU A 155 6.80 -33.50 16.99
CA GLU A 155 8.27 -33.40 17.08
C GLU A 155 8.82 -34.16 18.29
N SER A 156 8.14 -34.09 19.44
CA SER A 156 8.53 -34.84 20.64
C SER A 156 8.43 -36.36 20.44
N LYS A 157 7.40 -36.83 19.72
CA LYS A 157 7.22 -38.25 19.39
C LYS A 157 8.27 -38.72 18.38
N GLU A 158 8.56 -37.92 17.36
CA GLU A 158 9.59 -38.21 16.35
C GLU A 158 10.98 -38.30 16.99
N LYS A 159 11.33 -37.35 17.87
CA LYS A 159 12.61 -37.39 18.62
C LYS A 159 12.73 -38.63 19.51
N THR A 160 11.63 -39.09 20.10
CA THR A 160 11.63 -40.29 20.96
C THR A 160 11.73 -41.57 20.13
N ALA A 161 11.15 -41.60 18.93
CA ALA A 161 11.28 -42.72 18.00
C ALA A 161 12.70 -42.84 17.41
N ASP A 162 13.35 -41.71 17.13
CA ASP A 162 14.73 -41.67 16.63
C ASP A 162 15.74 -42.14 17.70
N ALA A 163 15.56 -41.71 18.96
CA ALA A 163 16.37 -42.15 20.09
C ALA A 163 16.21 -43.65 20.45
N GLY A 164 15.07 -44.26 20.10
CA GLY A 164 14.82 -45.69 20.35
C GLY A 164 15.45 -46.64 19.33
N THR A 165 16.00 -46.12 18.22
CA THR A 165 16.59 -46.94 17.15
C THR A 165 18.12 -47.03 17.25
N SER A 166 18.75 -46.29 18.17
CA SER A 166 20.21 -46.26 18.34
C SER A 166 20.76 -47.17 19.46
N ASP A 167 19.92 -47.82 20.27
CA ASP A 167 20.34 -48.70 21.39
C ASP A 167 20.09 -50.20 21.07
N GLY A 168 20.56 -50.64 19.90
CA GLY A 168 20.39 -52.02 19.46
C GLY A 168 21.45 -52.48 18.47
N GLU A 169 22.72 -52.42 18.86
CA GLU A 169 23.81 -53.20 18.24
C GLU A 169 24.70 -53.83 19.32
#